data_AF-B2TSF2-F1
#
_entry.id   AF-B2TSF2-F1
#
_cell.length_a   1.000
_cell.length_b   1.000
_cell.length_c   1.000
_cell.angle_alpha   90.00
_cell.angle_beta   90.00
_cell.angle_gamma   90.00
#
_symmetry.space_group_name_H-M   'P 1'
#
loop_
_entity.id
_entity.type
_entity.pdbx_description
1 polymer ?
#
loop_
_entity_poly.entity_id
_entity_poly.type
_entity_poly.pdbx_seq_one_letter_code
_entity_poly.pdbx_strand_id
1 'polypeptide(L)'
;MLMKAIKSVFNFYMLNLQPFIGVVLAGYGVWKFSGDSISALLEPASYFVIGTVVLFVWYIAWQKERSKEEEFKSSIKPEDFVK
;
A
#
# COMPACT_ATOMS: atom_id res chain seq x y z
N MET A 1 2.68 26.38 5.43
CA MET A 1 2.69 25.70 4.11
C MET A 1 3.57 24.44 4.11
N LEU A 2 4.79 24.51 4.65
CA LEU A 2 5.74 23.39 4.74
C LEU A 2 5.12 22.07 5.28
N MET A 3 4.43 22.12 6.41
CA MET A 3 3.85 20.92 7.04
C MET A 3 2.73 20.26 6.20
N LYS A 4 1.99 21.04 5.40
CA LYS A 4 1.00 20.51 4.46
C LYS A 4 1.68 19.79 3.30
N ALA A 5 2.77 20.36 2.78
CA ALA A 5 3.55 19.74 1.70
C ALA A 5 4.19 18.42 2.15
N ILE A 6 4.82 18.38 3.34
CA ILE A 6 5.41 17.15 3.90
C ILE A 6 4.34 16.07 4.05
N LYS A 7 3.17 16.41 4.59
CA LYS A 7 2.07 15.46 4.76
C LYS A 7 1.56 14.92 3.42
N SER A 8 1.48 15.78 2.40
CA SER A 8 1.06 15.39 1.05
C SER A 8 2.06 14.45 0.38
N VAL A 9 3.36 14.73 0.47
CA VAL A 9 4.42 13.86 -0.06
C VAL A 9 4.44 12.52 0.64
N PHE A 10 4.29 12.51 1.97
CA PHE A 10 4.20 11.29 2.76
C PHE A 10 2.98 10.44 2.34
N ASN A 11 1.82 11.08 2.14
CA ASN A 11 0.64 10.38 1.64
C ASN A 11 0.87 9.78 0.26
N PHE A 12 1.49 10.54 -0.64
CA PHE A 12 1.83 10.05 -1.97
C PHE A 12 2.75 8.83 -1.92
N TYR A 13 3.79 8.88 -1.07
CA TYR A 13 4.69 7.77 -0.84
C TYR A 13 3.95 6.54 -0.31
N MET A 14 3.16 6.72 0.76
CA MET A 14 2.41 5.64 1.38
C MET A 14 1.46 4.98 0.38
N LEU A 15 0.75 5.75 -0.45
CA LEU A 15 -0.27 5.20 -1.34
C LEU A 15 0.29 4.62 -2.63
N ASN A 16 1.36 5.21 -3.17
CA ASN A 16 1.84 4.87 -4.50
C ASN A 16 3.16 4.11 -4.47
N LEU A 17 4.14 4.49 -3.66
CA LEU A 17 5.49 3.89 -3.65
C LEU A 17 5.58 2.64 -2.78
N GLN A 18 4.96 2.67 -1.59
CA GLN A 18 4.97 1.55 -0.65
C GLN A 18 4.42 0.22 -1.20
N PRO A 19 3.34 0.16 -2.01
CA PRO A 19 2.87 -1.10 -2.57
C PRO A 19 3.89 -1.72 -3.54
N PHE A 20 4.62 -0.91 -4.32
CA PHE A 20 5.69 -1.45 -5.18
C PHE A 20 6.79 -2.12 -4.36
N ILE A 21 7.20 -1.50 -3.25
CA ILE A 21 8.20 -2.08 -2.33
C ILE A 21 7.68 -3.43 -1.79
N GLY A 22 6.42 -3.48 -1.37
CA GLY A 22 5.79 -4.71 -0.89
C GLY A 22 5.76 -5.82 -1.93
N VAL A 23 5.39 -5.51 -3.19
CA VAL A 23 5.38 -6.46 -4.31
C VAL A 23 6.79 -6.97 -4.62
N VAL A 24 7.79 -6.08 -4.66
CA VAL A 24 9.18 -6.45 -4.93
C VAL A 24 9.71 -7.39 -3.84
N LEU A 25 9.46 -7.10 -2.56
CA LEU A 25 9.89 -7.94 -1.44
C LEU A 25 9.20 -9.31 -1.44
N ALA A 26 7.87 -9.33 -1.63
CA ALA A 26 7.10 -10.57 -1.68
C ALA A 26 7.53 -11.41 -2.89
N GLY A 27 7.64 -10.80 -4.08
CA GLY A 27 8.07 -11.45 -5.30
C GLY A 27 9.50 -11.99 -5.22
N TYR A 28 10.41 -11.24 -4.59
CA TYR A 28 11.78 -11.70 -4.34
C TYR A 28 11.81 -12.92 -3.41
N GLY A 29 11.01 -12.88 -2.33
CA GLY A 29 10.84 -14.04 -1.45
C GLY A 29 10.37 -15.28 -2.21
N VAL A 30 9.29 -15.16 -3.00
CA VAL A 30 8.75 -16.25 -3.84
C VAL A 30 9.77 -16.76 -4.85
N TRP A 31 10.49 -15.87 -5.53
CA TRP A 31 11.53 -16.26 -6.48
C TRP A 31 12.62 -17.10 -5.81
N LYS A 32 13.07 -16.68 -4.64
CA LYS A 32 14.10 -17.39 -3.87
C LYS A 32 13.61 -18.72 -3.29
N PHE A 33 12.31 -18.88 -3.05
CA PHE A 33 11.70 -20.18 -2.73
C PHE A 33 11.78 -21.19 -3.89
N SER A 34 11.93 -20.73 -5.13
CA SER A 34 12.06 -21.61 -6.30
C SER A 34 13.46 -22.22 -6.49
N GLY A 35 14.43 -21.91 -5.62
CA GLY A 35 15.78 -22.47 -5.66
C GLY A 35 15.94 -23.77 -4.85
N ASP A 36 16.88 -24.63 -5.25
CA ASP A 36 17.07 -26.02 -4.77
C ASP A 36 17.46 -26.21 -3.28
N SER A 37 17.64 -25.15 -2.49
CA SER A 37 18.25 -25.24 -1.16
C SER A 37 17.25 -25.06 -0.02
N ILE A 38 16.67 -26.17 0.48
CA ILE A 38 15.79 -26.19 1.67
C ILE A 38 16.49 -25.57 2.92
N SER A 39 17.81 -25.66 2.99
CA SER A 39 18.63 -25.09 4.08
C SER A 39 18.70 -23.56 4.09
N ALA A 40 18.28 -22.89 3.01
CA ALA A 40 18.32 -21.43 2.88
C ALA A 40 16.92 -20.78 2.99
N LEU A 41 15.89 -21.51 3.41
CA LEU A 41 14.48 -21.05 3.39
C LEU A 41 14.14 -19.91 4.35
N LEU A 42 14.94 -19.67 5.40
CA LEU A 42 14.66 -18.62 6.37
C LEU A 42 14.74 -17.21 5.75
N GLU A 43 15.71 -17.02 4.85
CA GLU A 43 15.91 -15.76 4.14
C GLU A 43 14.73 -15.42 3.19
N PRO A 44 14.33 -16.27 2.21
CA PRO A 44 13.17 -16.02 1.36
C PRO A 44 11.86 -15.90 2.14
N ALA A 45 11.69 -16.69 3.21
CA ALA A 45 10.52 -16.58 4.07
C ALA A 45 10.43 -15.20 4.72
N SER A 46 11.56 -14.66 5.20
CA SER A 46 11.58 -13.33 5.82
C SER A 46 11.19 -12.24 4.82
N TYR A 47 11.73 -12.26 3.61
CA TYR A 47 11.36 -11.29 2.56
C TYR A 47 9.88 -11.42 2.15
N PHE A 48 9.39 -12.64 2.02
CA PHE A 48 8.00 -12.90 1.68
C PHE A 48 7.04 -12.38 2.76
N VAL A 49 7.32 -12.69 4.03
CA VAL A 49 6.51 -12.23 5.17
C VAL A 49 6.53 -10.70 5.27
N ILE A 50 7.71 -10.09 5.19
CA ILE A 50 7.84 -8.62 5.26
C ILE A 50 7.08 -7.97 4.10
N GLY A 51 7.27 -8.45 2.87
CA GLY A 51 6.55 -7.93 1.70
C GLY A 51 5.04 -8.04 1.84
N THR A 52 4.55 -9.18 2.32
CA THR A 52 3.12 -9.41 2.55
C THR A 52 2.55 -8.48 3.62
N VAL A 53 3.26 -8.30 4.74
CA VAL A 53 2.85 -7.38 5.81
C VAL A 53 2.80 -5.94 5.30
N VAL A 54 3.81 -5.51 4.53
CA VAL A 54 3.84 -4.16 3.93
C VAL A 54 2.64 -3.94 3.00
N LEU A 55 2.30 -4.92 2.16
CA LEU A 55 1.12 -4.86 1.29
C LEU A 55 -0.19 -4.84 2.08
N PHE A 56 -0.29 -5.63 3.15
CA PHE A 56 -1.49 -5.70 3.98
C PHE A 56 -1.75 -4.39 4.72
N VAL A 57 -0.72 -3.80 5.34
CA VAL A 57 -0.82 -2.49 6.00
C VAL A 57 -1.17 -1.40 4.99
N TRP A 58 -0.54 -1.43 3.82
CA TRP A 58 -0.87 -0.53 2.73
C TRP A 58 -2.34 -0.64 2.31
N TYR A 59 -2.84 -1.87 2.15
CA TYR A 59 -4.22 -2.12 1.74
C TYR A 59 -5.23 -1.52 2.73
N ILE A 60 -4.99 -1.66 4.05
CA ILE A 60 -5.84 -1.04 5.08
C ILE A 60 -5.78 0.49 4.99
N ALA A 61 -4.60 1.06 4.81
CA ALA A 61 -4.44 2.51 4.65
C ALA A 61 -5.18 3.04 3.41
N TRP A 62 -5.05 2.34 2.28
CA TRP A 62 -5.72 2.66 1.03
C TRP A 62 -7.25 2.58 1.15
N GLN A 63 -7.78 1.54 1.81
CA GLN A 63 -9.22 1.39 2.08
C GLN A 63 -9.76 2.56 2.92
N LYS A 64 -9.03 2.99 3.94
CA LYS A 64 -9.41 4.14 4.78
C LYS A 64 -9.48 5.45 3.99
N GLU A 65 -8.65 5.61 2.97
CA GLU A 65 -8.71 6.80 2.11
C GLU A 65 -9.84 6.74 1.09
N ARG A 66 -10.06 5.59 0.46
CA ARG A 66 -11.20 5.37 -0.45
C ARG A 66 -12.53 5.63 0.25
N SER A 67 -12.69 5.19 1.50
CA SER A 67 -13.90 5.42 2.29
C SER A 67 -14.20 6.91 2.49
N LYS A 68 -13.17 7.76 2.70
CA LYS A 68 -13.36 9.21 2.82
C LYS A 68 -13.79 9.85 1.50
N GLU A 69 -13.22 9.38 0.40
CA GLU A 69 -13.58 9.87 -0.94
C GLU A 69 -15.02 9.50 -1.31
N GLU A 70 -15.45 8.28 -0.98
CA GLU A 70 -16.84 7.83 -1.17
C GLU A 70 -17.83 8.59 -0.29
N GLU A 71 -17.49 8.82 0.99
CA GLU A 71 -18.28 9.65 1.90
C GLU A 71 -18.45 11.08 1.34
N PHE A 72 -17.35 11.69 0.87
CA PHE A 72 -17.40 13.00 0.22
C PHE A 72 -18.30 13.01 -1.02
N LYS A 73 -18.18 12.01 -1.90
CA LYS A 73 -19.03 11.91 -3.10
C LYS A 73 -20.51 11.70 -2.76
N SER A 74 -20.82 10.94 -1.72
CA SER A 74 -22.20 10.72 -1.24
C SER A 74 -22.82 11.95 -0.58
N SER A 75 -21.99 12.84 -0.02
CA SER A 75 -22.42 14.08 0.63
C SER A 75 -22.89 15.14 -0.36
N ILE A 76 -22.37 15.11 -1.59
CA ILE A 76 -22.76 16.06 -2.63
C ILE A 76 -24.12 15.62 -3.22
N LYS A 77 -25.17 16.39 -2.93
CA LYS A 77 -26.50 16.13 -3.49
C LYS A 77 -26.58 16.66 -4.93
N PRO A 78 -27.30 15.97 -5.83
CA PRO A 78 -27.50 16.46 -7.21
C PRO A 78 -28.19 17.83 -7.26
N GLU A 79 -28.93 18.19 -6.20
CA GLU A 79 -29.59 19.48 -6.00
C GLU A 79 -28.60 20.65 -5.90
N ASP A 80 -27.37 20.43 -5.44
CA ASP A 80 -26.34 21.49 -5.31
C ASP A 80 -25.74 21.90 -6.67
N PHE A 81 -25.95 21.10 -7.73
CA PHE A 81 -25.44 21.37 -9.08
C PHE A 81 -26.42 22.11 -9.98
N VAL A 82 -27.69 22.29 -9.57
CA VAL A 82 -28.69 23.03 -10.33
C VAL A 82 -28.76 24.45 -9.78
N LYS A 83 -28.03 25.37 -10.39
CA LYS A 83 -28.07 26.80 -10.10
C LYS A 83 -28.28 27.60 -11.38
#